data_AF-A0A363U7V8-F1
#
_entry.id   AF-A0A363U7V8-F1
#
_cell.length_a   1.000
_cell.length_b   1.000
_cell.length_c   1.000
_cell.angle_alpha   90.00
_cell.angle_beta   90.00
_cell.angle_gamma   90.00
#
_symmetry.space_group_name_H-M   'P 1'
#
loop_
_entity.id
_entity.type
_entity.pdbx_description
1 polymer ?
#
loop_
_entity_poly.entity_id
_entity_poly.type
_entity_poly.pdbx_seq_one_letter_code
_entity_poly.pdbx_strand_id
1 'polypeptide(L)' 'MSIRPWKIIQSSYIHPRFRMDKCELANGRFLDAVVFEFRAWANIVALTRNNEVVLIRQYRHGVREVLWEIPGGVVEDDE' A
#
# COMPACT_ATOMS: atom_id res chain seq x y z
N MET A 1 20.59 9.95 -11.44
CA MET A 1 20.95 9.41 -10.11
C MET A 1 20.11 8.17 -9.86
N SER A 2 20.70 7.04 -9.47
CA SER A 2 19.95 5.83 -9.11
C SER A 2 19.42 5.97 -7.68
N ILE A 3 18.11 5.93 -7.49
CA ILE A 3 17.50 5.84 -6.15
C ILE A 3 17.88 4.47 -5.57
N ARG A 4 18.46 4.45 -4.35
CA ARG A 4 18.79 3.22 -3.63
C ARG A 4 17.78 3.01 -2.48
N PRO A 5 17.38 1.77 -2.18
CA PRO A 5 16.57 1.47 -1.00
C PRO A 5 17.27 1.92 0.28
N TRP A 6 16.50 2.30 1.30
CA TRP A 6 17.06 2.52 2.63
C TRP A 6 17.59 1.21 3.21
N LYS A 7 18.66 1.30 4.00
CA LYS A 7 19.27 0.12 4.61
C LYS A 7 18.53 -0.19 5.91
N ILE A 8 17.91 -1.36 5.99
CA ILE A 8 17.27 -1.83 7.23
C ILE A 8 18.37 -2.32 8.17
N ILE A 9 18.41 -1.76 9.38
CA ILE A 9 19.38 -2.09 10.43
C ILE A 9 18.79 -3.08 11.43
N GLN A 10 17.49 -2.96 11.70
CA GLN A 10 16.77 -3.80 12.64
C GLN A 10 15.29 -3.86 12.26
N SER A 11 14.67 -5.01 12.48
CA SER A 11 13.22 -5.20 12.35
C SER A 11 12.66 -5.84 13.61
N SER A 12 11.48 -5.41 14.03
CA SER A 12 10.72 -6.03 15.12
C SER A 12 9.23 -6.03 14.83
N TYR A 13 8.52 -7.05 15.30
CA TYR A 13 7.06 -7.10 15.19
C TYR A 13 6.43 -6.51 16.44
N ILE A 14 5.55 -5.51 16.25
CA ILE A 14 4.72 -4.97 17.33
C ILE A 14 3.37 -5.70 17.42
N HIS A 15 2.94 -6.31 16.32
CA HIS A 15 1.75 -7.16 16.20
C HIS A 15 1.87 -8.03 14.93
N PRO A 16 1.18 -9.17 14.78
CA PRO A 16 1.19 -9.92 13.53
C PRO A 16 0.83 -9.03 12.32
N ARG A 17 1.70 -9.01 11.30
CA ARG A 17 1.63 -8.15 10.08
C ARG A 17 1.90 -6.64 10.29
N PHE A 18 2.27 -6.23 11.51
CA PHE A 18 2.71 -4.87 11.80
C PHE A 18 4.17 -4.92 12.29
N ARG A 19 5.07 -4.48 11.42
CA ARG A 19 6.51 -4.51 11.64
C ARG A 19 7.05 -3.10 11.78
N MET A 20 8.02 -2.92 12.67
CA MET A 20 8.79 -1.69 12.81
C MET A 20 10.19 -1.94 12.26
N ASP A 21 10.61 -1.14 11.29
CA ASP A 21 11.96 -1.16 10.75
C ASP A 21 12.73 0.07 11.16
N LYS A 22 13.93 -0.13 11.71
CA LYS A 22 14.91 0.94 11.85
C LYS A 22 15.74 1.01 10.59
N CYS A 23 15.54 2.08 9.82
CA CYS A 23 16.19 2.32 8.54
C CYS A 23 17.29 3.39 8.65
N GLU A 24 18.44 3.15 8.05
CA GLU A 24 19.47 4.15 7.80
C GLU A 24 19.22 4.81 6.44
N LEU A 25 19.02 6.13 6.46
CA LEU A 25 18.79 6.97 5.29
C LEU A 25 20.11 7.33 4.61
N ALA A 26 20.04 7.78 3.35
CA ALA A 26 21.23 8.16 2.57
C ALA A 26 22.06 9.31 3.18
N ASN A 27 21.48 10.09 4.08
CA ASN A 27 22.16 11.18 4.81
C ASN A 27 22.71 10.75 6.19
N GLY A 28 22.74 9.44 6.48
CA GLY A 28 23.22 8.89 7.76
C GLY A 28 22.26 9.04 8.93
N ARG A 29 21.05 9.61 8.73
CA ARG A 29 20.01 9.67 9.76
C ARG A 29 19.24 8.35 9.84
N PHE A 30 18.59 8.14 10.97
CA PHE A 30 17.74 6.98 11.19
C PHE A 30 16.25 7.35 11.13
N LEU A 31 15.43 6.40 10.63
CA LEU A 31 13.98 6.46 10.59
C LEU A 31 13.41 5.17 11.18
N ASP A 32 12.45 5.28 12.09
CA ASP A 32 11.63 4.14 12.52
C ASP A 32 10.36 4.10 11.66
N ALA A 33 10.32 3.15 10.73
CA ALA A 33 9.24 2.99 9.75
C ALA A 33 8.25 1.92 10.23
N VAL A 34 6.97 2.28 10.31
CA VAL A 34 5.88 1.33 10.52
C VAL A 34 5.49 0.72 9.18
N VAL A 35 5.67 -0.59 9.07
CA VAL A 35 5.37 -1.39 7.88
C VAL A 35 4.12 -2.22 8.13
N PHE A 36 3.15 -2.06 7.24
CA PHE A 36 1.93 -2.85 7.20
C PHE A 36 2.07 -3.92 6.12
N GLU A 37 2.10 -5.19 6.54
CA GLU A 37 2.31 -6.32 5.64
C GLU A 37 0.96 -6.83 5.14
N PHE A 38 0.49 -6.23 4.05
CA PHE A 38 -0.71 -6.65 3.34
C PHE A 38 -0.37 -7.48 2.10
N ARG A 39 -1.33 -8.31 1.66
CA ARG A 39 -1.27 -9.02 0.40
C ARG A 39 -1.20 -8.03 -0.76
N ALA A 40 -0.74 -8.51 -1.92
CA ALA A 40 -0.78 -7.71 -3.14
C ALA A 40 -2.22 -7.26 -3.45
N TRP A 41 -2.35 -6.10 -4.08
CA TRP A 41 -3.62 -5.49 -4.41
C TRP A 41 -3.62 -5.05 -5.87
N ALA A 42 -4.68 -5.38 -6.60
CA ALA A 42 -4.89 -4.96 -7.97
C ALA A 42 -6.00 -3.91 -8.04
N ASN A 43 -5.81 -2.90 -8.89
CA ASN A 43 -6.84 -1.93 -9.21
C ASN A 43 -6.98 -1.82 -10.73
N ILE A 44 -8.20 -1.56 -11.20
CA ILE A 44 -8.53 -1.55 -12.62
C ILE A 44 -9.15 -0.19 -12.97
N VAL A 45 -8.56 0.50 -13.96
CA VAL A 45 -9.19 1.65 -14.61
C VAL A 45 -9.91 1.14 -15.86
N ALA A 46 -11.19 0.81 -15.71
CA ALA A 46 -12.01 0.29 -16.80
C ALA A 46 -12.57 1.44 -17.64
N LEU A 47 -12.18 1.48 -18.93
CA LEU A 47 -12.62 2.47 -19.90
C LEU A 47 -13.74 1.91 -20.79
N THR A 48 -14.82 2.67 -20.93
CA THR A 48 -15.89 2.37 -21.90
C THR A 48 -15.48 2.81 -23.31
N ARG A 49 -16.25 2.38 -24.32
CA ARG A 49 -16.07 2.83 -25.72
C ARG A 49 -16.27 4.34 -25.89
N ASN A 50 -16.92 5.00 -24.94
CA ASN A 50 -17.17 6.44 -24.94
C ASN A 50 -16.10 7.22 -24.15
N ASN A 51 -14.99 6.58 -23.77
CA ASN A 51 -13.94 7.17 -22.91
C ASN A 51 -14.42 7.58 -21.51
N GLU A 52 -15.38 6.86 -20.95
CA GLU A 52 -15.82 7.04 -19.57
C GLU A 52 -15.14 6.01 -18.66
N VAL A 53 -14.95 6.34 -17.38
CA VAL A 53 -14.36 5.44 -16.38
C VAL A 53 -15.46 4.80 -15.55
N VAL A 54 -15.43 3.48 -15.42
CA VAL A 54 -16.32 2.75 -14.50
C VAL A 54 -15.83 2.91 -13.07
N LEU A 55 -16.70 3.39 -12.20
CA LEU A 55 -16.44 3.58 -10.77
C LEU A 55 -17.45 2.80 -9.92
N ILE A 56 -17.07 2.52 -8.68
CA ILE A 56 -17.94 1.93 -7.65
C ILE A 56 -18.11 2.89 -6.47
N ARG A 57 -19.20 2.72 -5.71
CA ARG A 57 -19.42 3.37 -4.42
C ARG A 57 -19.15 2.36 -3.31
N GLN A 58 -18.14 2.62 -2.47
CA GLN A 58 -17.79 1.71 -1.38
C GLN A 58 -17.65 2.46 -0.05
N TYR A 59 -18.21 1.88 1.01
CA TYR A 59 -17.97 2.37 2.37
C TYR A 59 -16.57 2.00 2.83
N ARG A 60 -15.79 2.99 3.27
CA ARG A 60 -14.44 2.81 3.82
C ARG A 60 -14.43 3.19 5.29
N HIS A 61 -14.41 2.18 6.16
CA HIS A 61 -14.47 2.40 7.60
C HIS A 61 -13.34 3.26 8.16
N GLY A 62 -12.12 3.17 7.58
CA GLY A 62 -10.96 3.95 8.02
C GLY A 62 -11.17 5.47 7.95
N VAL A 63 -11.99 5.93 7.01
CA VAL A 63 -12.40 7.36 6.89
C VAL A 63 -13.88 7.59 7.20
N ARG A 64 -14.65 6.52 7.44
CA ARG A 64 -16.07 6.51 7.81
C ARG A 64 -17.00 7.15 6.77
N GLU A 65 -16.66 7.01 5.49
CA GLU A 65 -17.41 7.60 4.39
C GLU A 65 -17.69 6.59 3.28
N VAL A 66 -18.68 6.87 2.43
CA VAL A 66 -18.88 6.18 1.16
C VAL A 66 -18.19 6.98 0.06
N LEU A 67 -17.17 6.39 -0.55
CA LEU A 67 -16.31 7.02 -1.54
C LEU A 67 -16.59 6.52 -2.95
N TRP A 68 -16.23 7.33 -3.95
CA TRP A 68 -16.07 6.87 -5.33
C TRP A 68 -14.69 6.26 -5.50
N GLU A 69 -14.62 5.06 -6.05
CA GLU A 69 -13.36 4.32 -6.23
C GLU A 69 -13.34 3.60 -7.57
N ILE A 70 -12.13 3.28 -8.04
CA ILE A 70 -11.95 2.32 -9.12
C ILE A 70 -12.17 0.89 -8.59
N PRO A 71 -12.68 -0.04 -9.41
CA PRO A 71 -12.73 -1.44 -9.03
C PRO A 71 -11.34 -1.97 -8.67
N GLY A 72 -11.25 -2.78 -7.61
CA GLY A 72 -10.00 -3.36 -7.17
C GLY A 72 -10.22 -4.36 -6.04
N GLY A 73 -9.18 -5.15 -5.76
CA GLY A 73 -9.25 -6.24 -4.79
C GLY A 73 -7.88 -6.75 -4.39
N VAL A 74 -7.87 -7.58 -3.35
CA VAL A 74 -6.71 -8.38 -2.96
C VAL A 74 -6.44 -9.41 -4.04
N VAL A 75 -5.18 -9.60 -4.40
CA VAL A 75 -4.74 -10.68 -5.28
C VAL A 75 -4.61 -11.95 -4.45
N GLU A 76 -5.19 -13.04 -4.93
CA GLU A 76 -5.06 -14.33 -4.25
C GLU A 76 -3.65 -14.92 -4.44
N ASP A 77 -3.22 -15.82 -3.55
CA ASP A 77 -1.81 -16.27 -3.53
C ASP A 77 -1.48 -17.16 -4.75
N ASP A 78 -2.50 -17.67 -5.43
CA ASP A 78 -2.44 -18.56 -6.59
C ASP A 78 -2.79 -17.88 -7.93
N GLU A 79 -2.96 -16.55 -7.95
CA GLU A 79 -3.20 -15.73 -9.15
C GLU A 79 -1.94 -15.13 -9.78
#